data_AF-A0A926QN81-F1
#
_entry.id   AF-A0A926QN81-F1
#
_cell.length_a   1.000
_cell.length_b   1.000
_cell.length_c   1.000
_cell.angle_alpha   90.00
_cell.angle_beta   90.00
_cell.angle_gamma   90.00
#
_symmetry.space_group_name_H-M   'P 1'
#
loop_
_entity.id
_entity.type
_entity.pdbx_description
1 polymer ?
#
loop_
_entity_poly.entity_id
_entity_poly.type
_entity_poly.pdbx_seq_one_letter_code
_entity_poly.pdbx_strand_id
1 'polypeptide(L)'
;MIDNTSTNETLRKYSWNPNWIQNFESSWSKIEKFKFANSASTWDFMQLFSKEDTRKKKNIIGNSHRDLYNASGLDDDKIKNELQISIAQKSTENLRQFLSMFKNSLINKHSNDLNFALLRDYLCYCQQCLQNGYHSVLHQLKFVNKCPFHLSPLIRNCTVCEKPIPYNLLIKKTAGPYSCECGNVLISWKPEIFISEWKRHNSEIRDSLILEWLSMNDLQIKRLENTYFFDLVDIDQISDSMQFLLKVSNPQYQYNNICSSKSTLSIQQLESLNSKVYDSKSWREVNNVYDLFSGYRDLETRAIEQEISKSAYKIIHSVEKNLKKSILKNHKTCIHRLVRVSKEDNKSLPPLCPYAFAFVFWKMSMHKIPNYYNVDHPTHRMERLNVLEFGSDEDEIFIRKILNVLLNRYPITHPNRFSHIKWSLNHVIARLAYGHFKNWLRTSVEYAPKQKNPRNIDFKYDSNDFFVMVFPENENDPIEFHSPKEKVDTNWMNSLECPYHSVKLRRKKKSEESYHPMLIAINNLKK
;
A
#
# COMPACT_ATOMS: atom_id res chain seq x y z
N MET A 1 -74.62 -4.44 -18.06
CA MET A 1 -73.27 -3.95 -18.39
C MET A 1 -72.54 -3.77 -17.08
N ILE A 2 -71.80 -4.81 -16.68
CA ILE A 2 -70.90 -4.79 -15.52
C ILE A 2 -69.51 -4.78 -16.14
N ASP A 3 -68.83 -3.65 -16.08
CA ASP A 3 -67.47 -3.51 -16.58
C ASP A 3 -66.51 -4.28 -15.68
N ASN A 4 -66.05 -5.42 -16.19
CA ASN A 4 -64.89 -6.15 -15.71
C ASN A 4 -63.64 -5.30 -15.97
N THR A 5 -63.22 -4.52 -14.99
CA THR A 5 -61.84 -4.05 -14.92
C THR A 5 -60.98 -5.19 -14.38
N SER A 6 -60.43 -5.99 -15.29
CA SER A 6 -59.40 -6.97 -14.98
C SER A 6 -58.13 -6.25 -14.52
N THR A 7 -57.95 -6.15 -13.21
CA THR A 7 -56.63 -5.93 -12.63
C THR A 7 -55.80 -7.18 -12.90
N ASN A 8 -54.99 -7.13 -13.97
CA ASN A 8 -53.85 -8.03 -14.14
C ASN A 8 -52.83 -7.74 -13.03
N GLU A 9 -53.14 -8.15 -11.79
CA GLU A 9 -52.14 -8.36 -10.76
C GLU A 9 -51.31 -9.57 -11.20
N THR A 10 -50.26 -9.31 -11.98
CA THR A 10 -49.18 -10.26 -12.13
C THR A 10 -48.67 -10.58 -10.73
N LEU A 11 -48.94 -11.81 -10.25
CA LEU A 11 -48.42 -12.35 -9.00
C LEU A 11 -46.93 -12.04 -8.91
N ARG A 12 -46.55 -11.11 -8.02
CA ARG A 12 -45.14 -10.79 -7.80
C ARG A 12 -44.46 -12.01 -7.20
N LYS A 13 -43.51 -12.57 -7.95
CA LYS A 13 -42.72 -13.76 -7.57
C LYS A 13 -41.94 -13.57 -6.26
N TYR A 14 -41.58 -12.32 -5.93
CA TYR A 14 -40.82 -11.95 -4.74
C TYR A 14 -41.40 -10.68 -4.09
N SER A 15 -41.18 -10.55 -2.78
CA SER A 15 -41.36 -9.29 -2.04
C SER A 15 -40.23 -8.33 -2.42
N TRP A 16 -40.42 -7.59 -3.52
CA TRP A 16 -39.43 -6.64 -4.02
C TRP A 16 -40.07 -5.37 -4.58
N ASN A 17 -39.37 -4.25 -4.43
CA ASN A 17 -39.71 -2.99 -5.10
C ASN A 17 -38.44 -2.30 -5.62
N PRO A 18 -38.29 -2.08 -6.93
CA PRO A 18 -37.10 -1.42 -7.50
C PRO A 18 -36.91 0.01 -6.97
N ASN A 19 -37.98 0.69 -6.53
CA ASN A 19 -37.92 2.04 -5.97
C ASN A 19 -37.31 2.10 -4.56
N TRP A 20 -36.95 0.96 -3.97
CA TRP A 20 -36.15 0.94 -2.73
C TRP A 20 -34.69 1.32 -2.97
N ILE A 21 -34.22 1.29 -4.21
CA ILE A 21 -32.82 1.56 -4.53
C ILE A 21 -32.57 3.06 -4.67
N GLN A 22 -31.54 3.55 -3.97
CA GLN A 22 -31.17 4.96 -3.93
C GLN A 22 -29.85 5.24 -4.67
N ASN A 23 -29.54 6.53 -4.84
CA ASN A 23 -28.26 6.96 -5.39
C ASN A 23 -27.09 6.49 -4.51
N PHE A 24 -25.96 6.19 -5.15
CA PHE A 24 -24.76 5.65 -4.52
C PHE A 24 -24.94 4.32 -3.78
N GLU A 25 -26.09 3.65 -3.88
CA GLU A 25 -26.35 2.40 -3.17
C GLU A 25 -25.48 1.25 -3.71
N SER A 26 -24.83 0.54 -2.78
CA SER A 26 -23.93 -0.58 -3.08
C SER A 26 -24.68 -1.86 -3.46
N SER A 27 -24.00 -2.75 -4.19
CA SER A 27 -24.47 -4.12 -4.45
C SER A 27 -24.83 -4.87 -3.17
N TRP A 28 -24.01 -4.74 -2.12
CA TRP A 28 -24.26 -5.38 -0.82
C TRP A 28 -25.63 -4.97 -0.26
N SER A 29 -25.91 -3.67 -0.21
CA SER A 29 -27.19 -3.13 0.29
C SER A 29 -28.40 -3.70 -0.45
N LYS A 30 -28.32 -3.78 -1.78
CA LYS A 30 -29.41 -4.31 -2.62
C LYS A 30 -29.71 -5.77 -2.32
N ILE A 31 -28.67 -6.58 -2.12
CA ILE A 31 -28.79 -8.01 -1.81
C ILE A 31 -29.33 -8.20 -0.40
N GLU A 32 -28.85 -7.43 0.58
CA GLU A 32 -29.35 -7.50 1.96
C GLU A 32 -30.81 -7.06 2.08
N LYS A 33 -31.25 -6.05 1.32
CA LYS A 33 -32.68 -5.69 1.19
C LYS A 33 -33.51 -6.84 0.63
N PHE A 34 -33.05 -7.50 -0.44
CA PHE A 34 -33.75 -8.65 -1.00
C PHE A 34 -33.87 -9.78 0.02
N LYS A 35 -32.75 -10.13 0.67
CA LYS A 35 -32.70 -11.16 1.71
C LYS A 35 -33.69 -10.86 2.83
N PHE A 36 -33.69 -9.62 3.31
CA PHE A 36 -34.59 -9.19 4.38
C PHE A 36 -36.06 -9.28 3.95
N ALA A 37 -36.42 -8.71 2.80
CA ALA A 37 -37.81 -8.66 2.34
C ALA A 37 -38.40 -10.04 2.01
N ASN A 38 -37.56 -11.04 1.73
CA ASN A 38 -37.99 -12.39 1.38
C ASN A 38 -37.66 -13.44 2.45
N SER A 39 -37.20 -13.02 3.65
CA SER A 39 -36.73 -13.93 4.72
C SER A 39 -35.72 -14.97 4.20
N ALA A 40 -34.86 -14.55 3.29
CA ALA A 40 -33.94 -15.40 2.55
C ALA A 40 -32.52 -15.32 3.10
N SER A 41 -31.80 -16.43 3.04
CA SER A 41 -30.36 -16.47 3.32
C SER A 41 -29.54 -16.03 2.09
N THR A 42 -28.24 -15.80 2.28
CA THR A 42 -27.32 -15.62 1.15
C THR A 42 -27.32 -16.85 0.23
N TRP A 43 -27.52 -18.05 0.77
CA TRP A 43 -27.58 -19.27 -0.03
C TRP A 43 -28.79 -19.28 -0.97
N ASP A 44 -29.97 -18.88 -0.47
CA ASP A 44 -31.20 -18.79 -1.27
C ASP A 44 -31.03 -17.80 -2.42
N PHE A 45 -30.49 -16.60 -2.12
CA PHE A 45 -30.20 -15.59 -3.14
C PHE A 45 -29.26 -16.14 -4.23
N MET A 46 -28.20 -16.84 -3.84
CA MET A 46 -27.24 -17.42 -4.78
C MET A 46 -27.87 -18.52 -5.64
N GLN A 47 -28.74 -19.37 -5.10
CA GLN A 47 -29.44 -20.38 -5.89
C GLN A 47 -30.31 -19.75 -6.97
N LEU A 48 -30.99 -18.65 -6.65
CA LEU A 48 -31.86 -17.95 -7.58
C LEU A 48 -31.07 -17.20 -8.66
N PHE A 49 -30.04 -16.45 -8.29
CA PHE A 49 -29.46 -15.42 -9.16
C PHE A 49 -27.98 -15.60 -9.51
N SER A 50 -27.34 -16.70 -9.13
CA SER A 50 -25.96 -16.99 -9.57
C SER A 50 -25.91 -17.74 -10.89
N LYS A 51 -24.87 -17.46 -11.68
CA LYS A 51 -24.51 -18.26 -12.86
C LYS A 51 -24.19 -19.70 -12.44
N GLU A 52 -24.45 -20.66 -13.34
CA GLU A 52 -24.23 -22.09 -13.06
C GLU A 52 -22.80 -22.41 -12.61
N ASP A 53 -21.81 -21.82 -13.27
CA ASP A 53 -20.40 -22.06 -12.97
C ASP A 53 -20.00 -21.53 -11.59
N THR A 54 -20.59 -20.42 -11.15
CA THR A 54 -20.36 -19.82 -9.83
C THR A 54 -20.89 -20.74 -8.73
N ARG A 55 -22.02 -21.41 -8.96
CA ARG A 55 -22.61 -22.36 -7.99
C ARG A 55 -21.72 -23.58 -7.73
N LYS A 56 -20.96 -24.01 -8.74
CA LYS A 56 -20.12 -25.23 -8.70
C LYS A 56 -18.70 -24.98 -8.14
N LYS A 57 -18.18 -23.74 -8.18
CA LYS A 57 -16.80 -23.41 -7.77
C LYS A 57 -16.67 -23.10 -6.27
N LYS A 58 -15.96 -23.97 -5.53
CA LYS A 58 -15.61 -23.79 -4.09
C LYS A 58 -14.18 -23.29 -3.83
N ASN A 59 -13.37 -23.07 -4.87
CA ASN A 59 -11.93 -22.76 -4.75
C ASN A 59 -11.64 -21.24 -4.71
N ILE A 60 -10.36 -20.85 -4.62
CA ILE A 60 -9.89 -19.44 -4.61
C ILE A 60 -10.45 -18.62 -5.80
N ILE A 61 -10.59 -19.22 -6.99
CA ILE A 61 -11.23 -18.62 -8.18
C ILE A 61 -12.71 -18.29 -7.92
N GLY A 62 -13.35 -19.01 -7.00
CA GLY A 62 -14.71 -18.71 -6.52
C GLY A 62 -14.80 -17.41 -5.72
N ASN A 63 -13.73 -16.95 -5.05
CA ASN A 63 -13.75 -15.69 -4.30
C ASN A 63 -13.81 -14.47 -5.22
N SER A 64 -13.12 -14.49 -6.37
CA SER A 64 -13.21 -13.42 -7.37
C SER A 64 -14.57 -13.39 -8.08
N HIS A 65 -15.33 -14.48 -8.08
CA HIS A 65 -16.72 -14.49 -8.58
C HIS A 65 -17.74 -14.07 -7.52
N ARG A 66 -17.32 -13.88 -6.27
CA ARG A 66 -18.17 -13.48 -5.13
C ARG A 66 -17.94 -12.04 -4.71
N ASP A 67 -17.09 -11.31 -5.41
CA ASP A 67 -16.86 -9.88 -5.16
C ASP A 67 -18.17 -9.09 -5.42
N LEU A 68 -18.43 -8.09 -4.59
CA LEU A 68 -19.65 -7.28 -4.69
C LEU A 68 -19.44 -5.97 -5.48
N TYR A 69 -18.25 -5.75 -6.05
CA TYR A 69 -17.98 -4.56 -6.86
C TYR A 69 -18.49 -4.73 -8.29
N ASN A 70 -18.11 -5.84 -8.91
CA ASN A 70 -18.55 -6.21 -10.25
C ASN A 70 -19.70 -7.23 -10.21
N ALA A 71 -19.84 -7.96 -9.09
CA ALA A 71 -20.82 -9.02 -8.94
C ALA A 71 -20.79 -10.04 -10.09
N SER A 72 -19.59 -10.33 -10.59
CA SER A 72 -19.37 -11.07 -11.85
C SER A 72 -19.98 -12.48 -11.87
N GLY A 73 -20.13 -13.09 -10.69
CA GLY A 73 -20.73 -14.40 -10.49
C GLY A 73 -22.26 -14.43 -10.51
N LEU A 74 -22.93 -13.27 -10.51
CA LEU A 74 -24.39 -13.15 -10.63
C LEU A 74 -24.84 -13.13 -12.10
N ASP A 75 -26.06 -13.61 -12.32
CA ASP A 75 -26.77 -13.58 -13.58
C ASP A 75 -27.58 -12.27 -13.66
N ASP A 76 -26.94 -11.20 -14.13
CA ASP A 76 -27.53 -9.86 -14.18
C ASP A 76 -28.74 -9.78 -15.11
N ASP A 77 -28.79 -10.57 -16.18
CA ASP A 77 -29.94 -10.62 -17.09
C ASP A 77 -31.15 -11.22 -16.38
N LYS A 78 -30.96 -12.32 -15.64
CA LYS A 78 -32.02 -12.89 -14.82
C LYS A 78 -32.49 -11.93 -13.73
N ILE A 79 -31.56 -11.24 -13.06
CA ILE A 79 -31.90 -10.24 -12.03
C ILE A 79 -32.68 -9.08 -12.64
N LYS A 80 -32.27 -8.55 -13.81
CA LYS A 80 -32.99 -7.49 -14.50
C LYS A 80 -34.41 -7.92 -14.85
N ASN A 81 -34.59 -9.14 -15.35
CA ASN A 81 -35.90 -9.69 -15.70
C ASN A 81 -36.80 -9.88 -14.46
N GLU A 82 -36.25 -10.36 -13.34
CA GLU A 82 -37.05 -10.70 -12.15
C GLU A 82 -37.22 -9.54 -11.15
N LEU A 83 -36.22 -8.66 -11.01
CA LEU A 83 -36.16 -7.57 -10.00
C LEU A 83 -36.17 -6.16 -10.60
N GLN A 84 -36.13 -6.03 -11.94
CA GLN A 84 -36.12 -4.75 -12.67
C GLN A 84 -34.97 -3.81 -12.28
N ILE A 85 -33.86 -4.36 -11.79
CA ILE A 85 -32.66 -3.62 -11.42
C ILE A 85 -31.41 -4.39 -11.86
N SER A 86 -30.28 -3.69 -11.97
CA SER A 86 -28.97 -4.32 -11.93
C SER A 86 -28.35 -4.18 -10.54
N ILE A 87 -27.74 -5.28 -10.06
CA ILE A 87 -27.05 -5.28 -8.76
C ILE A 87 -25.82 -4.40 -8.80
N ALA A 88 -24.91 -4.61 -9.76
CA ALA A 88 -23.62 -3.94 -9.77
C ALA A 88 -23.58 -2.68 -10.65
N GLN A 89 -24.32 -2.62 -11.76
CA GLN A 89 -24.12 -1.61 -12.80
C GLN A 89 -24.05 -0.17 -12.25
N LYS A 90 -25.08 0.27 -11.52
CA LYS A 90 -25.12 1.65 -11.00
C LYS A 90 -24.02 1.93 -9.96
N SER A 91 -23.70 0.97 -9.10
CA SER A 91 -22.61 1.13 -8.12
C SER A 91 -21.24 1.17 -8.80
N THR A 92 -21.04 0.39 -9.85
CA THR A 92 -19.84 0.40 -10.69
C THR A 92 -19.71 1.73 -11.44
N GLU A 93 -20.79 2.26 -12.01
CA GLU A 93 -20.81 3.59 -12.64
C GLU A 93 -20.43 4.69 -11.64
N ASN A 94 -21.00 4.67 -10.44
CA ASN A 94 -20.64 5.61 -9.38
C ASN A 94 -19.15 5.46 -9.03
N LEU A 95 -18.65 4.25 -8.81
CA LEU A 95 -17.22 4.04 -8.54
C LEU A 95 -16.32 4.54 -9.68
N ARG A 96 -16.71 4.35 -10.94
CA ARG A 96 -15.97 4.88 -12.09
C ARG A 96 -15.86 6.40 -12.04
N GLN A 97 -16.91 7.13 -11.62
CA GLN A 97 -16.82 8.58 -11.46
C GLN A 97 -15.76 8.99 -10.41
N PHE A 98 -15.57 8.18 -9.37
CA PHE A 98 -14.59 8.44 -8.31
C PHE A 98 -13.19 7.93 -8.60
N LEU A 99 -13.03 6.98 -9.51
CA LEU A 99 -11.78 6.25 -9.75
C LEU A 99 -11.25 6.37 -11.17
N SER A 100 -11.99 7.01 -12.09
CA SER A 100 -11.59 7.15 -13.50
C SER A 100 -10.24 7.85 -13.65
N MET A 101 -9.96 8.84 -12.80
CA MET A 101 -8.65 9.52 -12.77
C MET A 101 -7.50 8.62 -12.30
N PHE A 102 -7.78 7.39 -11.88
CA PHE A 102 -6.77 6.38 -11.57
C PHE A 102 -6.76 5.24 -12.57
N LYS A 103 -7.43 5.37 -13.73
CA LYS A 103 -7.47 4.35 -14.78
C LYS A 103 -6.07 3.99 -15.29
N ASN A 104 -5.18 4.97 -15.37
CA ASN A 104 -3.76 4.82 -15.74
C ASN A 104 -2.83 4.69 -14.52
N SER A 105 -3.37 4.69 -13.30
CA SER A 105 -2.59 4.50 -12.09
C SER A 105 -2.12 3.05 -12.03
N LEU A 106 -0.82 2.86 -11.85
CA LEU A 106 -0.10 1.59 -11.98
C LEU A 106 -0.41 0.56 -10.89
N ILE A 107 -1.39 0.85 -10.05
CA ILE A 107 -1.96 -0.10 -9.10
C ILE A 107 -2.99 -1.03 -9.77
N ASN A 108 -3.36 -0.77 -11.03
CA ASN A 108 -4.28 -1.62 -11.76
C ASN A 108 -3.59 -2.89 -12.26
N LYS A 109 -3.66 -3.98 -11.47
CA LYS A 109 -3.10 -5.30 -11.82
C LYS A 109 -3.91 -6.07 -12.87
N HIS A 110 -5.09 -5.57 -13.24
CA HIS A 110 -5.99 -6.23 -14.19
C HIS A 110 -6.51 -5.23 -15.23
N SER A 111 -6.80 -5.70 -16.43
CA SER A 111 -7.38 -4.93 -17.54
C SER A 111 -8.82 -4.44 -17.30
N ASN A 112 -9.27 -4.38 -16.05
CA ASN A 112 -10.60 -3.93 -15.68
C ASN A 112 -10.56 -2.45 -15.28
N ASP A 113 -11.59 -1.68 -15.66
CA ASP A 113 -11.66 -0.22 -15.48
C ASP A 113 -11.67 0.28 -14.01
N LEU A 114 -11.71 -0.61 -13.01
CA LEU A 114 -11.73 -0.25 -11.59
C LEU A 114 -10.41 -0.57 -10.90
N ASN A 115 -9.79 0.44 -10.29
CA ASN A 115 -8.60 0.27 -9.47
C ASN A 115 -8.96 -0.32 -8.10
N PHE A 116 -8.98 -1.65 -8.01
CA PHE A 116 -9.32 -2.39 -6.79
C PHE A 116 -8.41 -2.08 -5.59
N ALA A 117 -7.21 -1.55 -5.81
CA ALA A 117 -6.33 -1.23 -4.70
C ALA A 117 -6.81 -0.04 -3.86
N LEU A 118 -7.72 0.78 -4.40
CA LEU A 118 -8.38 1.89 -3.70
C LEU A 118 -9.72 1.49 -3.06
N LEU A 119 -10.10 0.21 -3.17
CA LEU A 119 -11.34 -0.37 -2.67
C LEU A 119 -11.05 -1.31 -1.49
N ARG A 120 -11.91 -1.29 -0.46
CA ARG A 120 -11.78 -2.14 0.73
C ARG A 120 -12.36 -3.54 0.48
N ASP A 121 -11.61 -4.59 0.79
CA ASP A 121 -12.11 -5.97 0.70
C ASP A 121 -13.03 -6.36 1.89
N TYR A 122 -13.28 -5.44 2.81
CA TYR A 122 -14.16 -5.58 3.96
C TYR A 122 -15.22 -4.46 4.03
N LEU A 123 -16.37 -4.80 4.60
CA LEU A 123 -17.54 -3.93 4.72
C LEU A 123 -17.29 -2.82 5.76
N CYS A 124 -17.01 -1.62 5.27
CA CYS A 124 -17.15 -0.38 6.05
C CYS A 124 -18.57 0.18 5.96
N TYR A 125 -19.17 0.56 7.08
CA TYR A 125 -20.56 1.05 7.10
C TYR A 125 -20.77 2.22 8.07
N CYS A 126 -21.87 2.94 7.88
CA CYS A 126 -22.37 3.95 8.81
C CYS A 126 -23.62 3.40 9.50
N GLN A 127 -23.68 3.46 10.83
CA GLN A 127 -24.83 2.95 11.58
C GLN A 127 -26.13 3.69 11.22
N GLN A 128 -26.07 5.00 10.99
CA GLN A 128 -27.24 5.81 10.62
C GLN A 128 -27.75 5.47 9.21
N CYS A 129 -26.85 5.23 8.26
CA CYS A 129 -27.23 4.69 6.95
C CYS A 129 -27.90 3.32 7.09
N LEU A 130 -27.27 2.41 7.86
CA LEU A 130 -27.79 1.06 8.04
C LEU A 130 -29.15 1.05 8.73
N GLN A 131 -29.45 1.96 9.67
CA GLN A 131 -30.78 2.08 10.29
C GLN A 131 -31.89 2.31 9.25
N ASN A 132 -31.57 2.93 8.12
CA ASN A 132 -32.49 3.15 7.00
C ASN A 132 -32.38 2.07 5.91
N GLY A 133 -31.71 0.95 6.19
CA GLY A 133 -31.50 -0.16 5.26
C GLY A 133 -30.53 0.16 4.13
N TYR A 134 -29.80 1.26 4.23
CA TYR A 134 -28.95 1.76 3.16
C TYR A 134 -27.47 1.54 3.46
N HIS A 135 -26.73 1.12 2.45
CA HIS A 135 -25.27 1.14 2.46
C HIS A 135 -24.73 1.66 1.13
N SER A 136 -23.90 2.70 1.21
CA SER A 136 -23.31 3.35 0.04
C SER A 136 -22.04 2.66 -0.45
N VAL A 137 -21.86 2.65 -1.77
CA VAL A 137 -20.60 2.23 -2.39
C VAL A 137 -19.43 3.15 -2.02
N LEU A 138 -19.70 4.41 -1.64
CA LEU A 138 -18.66 5.36 -1.22
C LEU A 138 -17.99 4.98 0.11
N HIS A 139 -18.70 4.23 0.97
CA HIS A 139 -18.11 3.71 2.21
C HIS A 139 -16.96 2.72 1.95
N GLN A 140 -16.89 2.18 0.73
CA GLN A 140 -15.89 1.19 0.34
C GLN A 140 -14.60 1.80 -0.24
N LEU A 141 -14.57 3.11 -0.47
CA LEU A 141 -13.37 3.82 -0.94
C LEU A 141 -12.39 4.02 0.21
N LYS A 142 -11.16 3.52 0.07
CA LYS A 142 -10.13 3.57 1.12
C LYS A 142 -9.76 4.97 1.59
N PHE A 143 -9.93 5.97 0.74
CA PHE A 143 -9.67 7.36 1.09
C PHE A 143 -10.89 8.09 1.70
N VAL A 144 -12.02 7.41 1.87
CA VAL A 144 -13.24 7.90 2.53
C VAL A 144 -13.34 7.25 3.91
N ASN A 145 -13.13 8.04 4.96
CA ASN A 145 -13.07 7.58 6.35
C ASN A 145 -14.30 7.98 7.19
N LYS A 146 -15.11 8.91 6.66
CA LYS A 146 -16.38 9.37 7.25
C LYS A 146 -17.51 9.09 6.28
N CYS A 147 -18.72 8.92 6.82
CA CYS A 147 -19.91 8.78 6.01
C CYS A 147 -20.18 10.08 5.24
N PRO A 148 -20.27 10.05 3.89
CA PRO A 148 -20.52 11.24 3.08
C PRO A 148 -21.86 11.92 3.37
N PHE A 149 -22.81 11.21 3.96
CA PHE A 149 -24.18 11.65 4.21
C PHE A 149 -24.37 12.12 5.67
N HIS A 150 -23.74 11.45 6.63
CA HIS A 150 -23.93 11.69 8.07
C HIS A 150 -22.71 12.31 8.77
N LEU A 151 -21.58 12.43 8.09
CA LEU A 151 -20.30 12.97 8.59
C LEU A 151 -19.71 12.26 9.82
N SER A 152 -20.30 11.13 10.21
CA SER A 152 -19.80 10.25 11.28
C SER A 152 -18.65 9.36 10.78
N PRO A 153 -17.69 8.96 11.64
CA PRO A 153 -16.71 7.94 11.28
C PRO A 153 -17.36 6.64 10.79
N LEU A 154 -16.75 5.98 9.80
CA LEU A 154 -17.19 4.67 9.33
C LEU A 154 -16.74 3.55 10.29
N ILE A 155 -17.64 2.60 10.52
CA ILE A 155 -17.38 1.39 11.29
C ILE A 155 -16.77 0.35 10.36
N ARG A 156 -15.65 -0.24 10.76
CA ARG A 156 -14.81 -1.15 9.92
C ARG A 156 -14.94 -2.61 10.33
N ASN A 157 -15.30 -2.85 11.58
CA ASN A 157 -15.31 -4.17 12.19
C ASN A 157 -16.71 -4.45 12.77
N CYS A 158 -17.02 -5.73 12.98
CA CYS A 158 -18.18 -6.10 13.77
C CYS A 158 -18.03 -5.59 15.20
N THR A 159 -19.06 -4.98 15.76
CA THR A 159 -19.07 -4.46 17.14
C THR A 159 -19.05 -5.55 18.22
N VAL A 160 -19.28 -6.81 17.85
CA VAL A 160 -19.31 -7.95 18.78
C VAL A 160 -18.06 -8.81 18.70
N CYS A 161 -17.65 -9.24 17.50
CA CYS A 161 -16.48 -10.11 17.34
C CYS A 161 -15.20 -9.36 16.97
N GLU A 162 -15.27 -8.04 16.76
CA GLU A 162 -14.17 -7.14 16.42
C GLU A 162 -13.42 -7.48 15.12
N LYS A 163 -13.91 -8.45 14.35
CA LYS A 163 -13.33 -8.84 13.06
C LYS A 163 -13.94 -8.01 11.92
N PRO A 164 -13.16 -7.71 10.86
CA PRO A 164 -13.69 -7.14 9.63
C PRO A 164 -14.71 -8.10 9.00
N ILE A 165 -15.79 -7.56 8.46
CA ILE A 165 -16.82 -8.33 7.76
C ILE A 165 -16.43 -8.37 6.28
N PRO A 166 -16.21 -9.53 5.64
CA PRO A 166 -15.81 -9.57 4.23
C PRO A 166 -16.83 -8.89 3.31
N TYR A 167 -16.38 -8.08 2.35
CA TYR A 167 -17.23 -7.45 1.34
C TYR A 167 -17.45 -8.39 0.13
N ASN A 168 -18.01 -9.56 0.40
CA ASN A 168 -18.30 -10.58 -0.60
C ASN A 168 -19.56 -11.38 -0.27
N LEU A 169 -19.99 -12.22 -1.21
CA LEU A 169 -21.11 -13.14 -0.99
C LEU A 169 -20.69 -14.34 -0.14
N LEU A 170 -20.95 -14.24 1.17
CA LEU A 170 -20.69 -15.29 2.14
C LEU A 170 -21.69 -16.45 2.00
N ILE A 171 -21.22 -17.61 1.53
CA ILE A 171 -22.03 -18.83 1.41
C ILE A 171 -22.11 -19.58 2.76
N LYS A 172 -22.57 -18.90 3.80
CA LYS A 172 -23.03 -19.58 5.02
C LYS A 172 -24.54 -19.73 4.90
N LYS A 173 -25.06 -20.97 4.97
CA LYS A 173 -26.50 -21.26 4.88
C LYS A 173 -27.32 -20.49 5.92
N THR A 174 -26.70 -20.12 7.04
CA THR A 174 -27.33 -19.41 8.16
C THR A 174 -27.10 -17.91 8.15
N ALA A 175 -26.37 -17.36 7.17
CA ALA A 175 -26.13 -15.92 7.11
C ALA A 175 -27.41 -15.18 6.68
N GLY A 176 -28.13 -14.69 7.69
CA GLY A 176 -29.31 -13.86 7.53
C GLY A 176 -29.00 -12.48 6.95
N PRO A 177 -30.03 -11.66 6.71
CA PRO A 177 -29.85 -10.29 6.24
C PRO A 177 -29.09 -9.44 7.27
N TYR A 178 -28.24 -8.53 6.79
CA TYR A 178 -27.46 -7.57 7.60
C TYR A 178 -26.75 -8.22 8.79
N SER A 179 -26.04 -9.33 8.56
CA SER A 179 -25.40 -10.09 9.64
C SER A 179 -23.90 -10.27 9.43
N CYS A 180 -23.17 -10.37 10.54
CA CYS A 180 -21.76 -10.77 10.58
C CYS A 180 -21.65 -12.30 10.61
N GLU A 181 -20.50 -12.83 10.20
CA GLU A 181 -20.15 -14.24 10.30
C GLU A 181 -20.17 -14.84 11.71
N CYS A 182 -20.05 -14.01 12.74
CA CYS A 182 -20.20 -14.44 14.14
C CYS A 182 -21.67 -14.62 14.56
N GLY A 183 -22.63 -14.32 13.69
CA GLY A 183 -24.07 -14.35 13.98
C GLY A 183 -24.63 -13.01 14.49
N ASN A 184 -23.79 -12.02 14.75
CA ASN A 184 -24.28 -10.69 15.15
C ASN A 184 -25.09 -10.04 14.03
N VAL A 185 -26.32 -9.64 14.35
CA VAL A 185 -27.19 -8.89 13.45
C VAL A 185 -26.84 -7.41 13.57
N LEU A 186 -26.39 -6.80 12.47
CA LEU A 186 -25.95 -5.40 12.43
C LEU A 186 -27.12 -4.43 12.59
N ILE A 187 -28.28 -4.81 12.02
CA ILE A 187 -29.54 -4.09 12.12
C ILE A 187 -30.69 -5.05 11.86
N SER A 188 -31.81 -4.84 12.54
CA SER A 188 -33.06 -5.55 12.30
C SER A 188 -34.20 -4.55 12.35
N TRP A 189 -35.23 -4.78 11.54
CA TRP A 189 -36.45 -4.00 11.53
C TRP A 189 -37.63 -4.85 11.94
N LYS A 190 -38.65 -4.19 12.47
CA LYS A 190 -39.97 -4.79 12.52
C LYS A 190 -40.52 -4.91 11.09
N PRO A 191 -41.10 -6.06 10.69
CA PRO A 191 -41.64 -6.26 9.36
C PRO A 191 -42.66 -5.21 8.93
N GLU A 192 -43.35 -4.58 9.88
CA GLU A 192 -44.36 -3.56 9.57
C GLU A 192 -43.78 -2.21 9.13
N ILE A 193 -42.48 -1.94 9.37
CA ILE A 193 -41.91 -0.58 9.32
C ILE A 193 -40.80 -0.44 8.26
N PHE A 194 -40.17 -1.53 7.80
CA PHE A 194 -39.01 -1.44 6.90
C PHE A 194 -39.32 -0.72 5.57
N ILE A 195 -40.55 -0.85 5.06
CA ILE A 195 -40.99 -0.21 3.80
C ILE A 195 -40.96 1.32 3.90
N SER A 196 -41.29 1.90 5.06
CA SER A 196 -41.20 3.35 5.27
C SER A 196 -39.76 3.80 5.53
N GLU A 197 -38.95 3.01 6.21
CA GLU A 197 -37.57 3.37 6.56
C GLU A 197 -36.64 3.38 5.35
N TRP A 198 -36.76 2.40 4.44
CA TRP A 198 -35.91 2.31 3.25
C TRP A 198 -36.14 3.44 2.24
N LYS A 199 -37.26 4.18 2.36
CA LYS A 199 -37.54 5.37 1.55
C LYS A 199 -37.05 6.68 2.18
N ARG A 200 -36.69 6.69 3.47
CA ARG A 200 -36.42 7.91 4.23
C ARG A 200 -34.96 8.35 4.23
N HIS A 201 -34.03 7.51 3.79
CA HIS A 201 -32.63 7.90 3.75
C HIS A 201 -32.39 9.02 2.72
N ASN A 202 -31.77 10.11 3.16
CA ASN A 202 -31.30 11.15 2.26
C ASN A 202 -29.93 10.77 1.69
N SER A 203 -29.88 10.39 0.40
CA SER A 203 -28.64 10.05 -0.30
C SER A 203 -27.87 11.27 -0.84
N GLU A 204 -28.20 12.47 -0.38
CA GLU A 204 -27.47 13.70 -0.72
C GLU A 204 -26.13 13.78 0.03
N ILE A 205 -25.06 14.02 -0.72
CA ILE A 205 -23.71 14.13 -0.18
C ILE A 205 -23.59 15.45 0.58
N ARG A 206 -23.23 15.37 1.87
CA ARG A 206 -22.97 16.52 2.74
C ARG A 206 -21.49 16.79 2.98
N ASP A 207 -20.63 15.81 2.72
CA ASP A 207 -19.19 15.96 2.94
C ASP A 207 -18.57 16.86 1.85
N SER A 208 -18.05 18.01 2.26
CA SER A 208 -17.45 18.99 1.37
C SER A 208 -16.25 18.45 0.60
N LEU A 209 -15.48 17.52 1.18
CA LEU A 209 -14.31 16.93 0.51
C LEU A 209 -14.75 16.01 -0.64
N ILE A 210 -15.88 15.31 -0.46
CA ILE A 210 -16.46 14.45 -1.49
C ILE A 210 -17.05 15.31 -2.61
N LEU A 211 -17.73 16.40 -2.27
CA LEU A 211 -18.25 17.35 -3.25
C LEU A 211 -17.10 17.99 -4.06
N GLU A 212 -16.02 18.39 -3.37
CA GLU A 212 -14.83 18.94 -4.01
C GLU A 212 -14.18 17.92 -4.97
N TRP A 213 -14.06 16.67 -4.54
CA TRP A 213 -13.58 15.56 -5.38
C TRP A 213 -14.42 15.39 -6.66
N LEU A 214 -15.74 15.42 -6.53
CA LEU A 214 -16.66 15.31 -7.67
C LEU A 214 -16.64 16.54 -8.58
N SER A 215 -16.19 17.69 -8.09
CA SER A 215 -16.12 18.95 -8.83
C SER A 215 -14.78 19.23 -9.50
N MET A 216 -13.85 18.26 -9.48
CA MET A 216 -12.53 18.43 -10.07
C MET A 216 -12.61 18.76 -11.57
N ASN A 217 -11.78 19.69 -12.01
CA ASN A 217 -11.65 20.03 -13.44
C ASN A 217 -10.67 19.08 -14.17
N ASP A 218 -10.65 19.17 -15.50
CA ASP A 218 -9.82 18.30 -16.35
C ASP A 218 -8.33 18.36 -16.00
N LEU A 219 -7.81 19.53 -15.62
CA LEU A 219 -6.40 19.68 -15.24
C LEU A 219 -6.07 18.92 -13.94
N GLN A 220 -6.96 18.99 -12.96
CA GLN A 220 -6.83 18.26 -11.69
C GLN A 220 -6.95 16.74 -11.90
N ILE A 221 -7.91 16.31 -12.73
CA ILE A 221 -8.11 14.91 -13.11
C ILE A 221 -6.85 14.36 -13.79
N LYS A 222 -6.37 15.05 -14.83
CA LYS A 222 -5.19 14.64 -15.61
C LYS A 222 -3.92 14.56 -14.77
N ARG A 223 -3.80 15.43 -13.78
CA ARG A 223 -2.71 15.39 -12.81
C ARG A 223 -2.75 14.14 -11.92
N LEU A 224 -3.94 13.71 -11.48
CA LEU A 224 -4.11 12.45 -10.74
C LEU A 224 -3.88 11.21 -11.63
N GLU A 225 -4.26 11.26 -12.90
CA GLU A 225 -3.97 10.20 -13.88
C GLU A 225 -2.47 9.96 -14.04
N ASN A 226 -1.68 11.01 -13.91
CA ASN A 226 -0.24 10.97 -13.98
C ASN A 226 0.44 10.70 -12.62
N THR A 227 -0.32 10.23 -11.62
CA THR A 227 0.20 9.97 -10.27
C THR A 227 0.47 8.48 -10.02
N TYR A 228 1.67 8.17 -9.55
CA TYR A 228 2.06 6.85 -9.04
C TYR A 228 1.97 6.79 -7.52
N PHE A 229 1.48 5.67 -7.00
CA PHE A 229 1.27 5.44 -5.58
C PHE A 229 2.26 4.43 -5.03
N PHE A 230 2.76 4.66 -3.82
CA PHE A 230 3.48 3.65 -3.08
C PHE A 230 2.53 2.53 -2.63
N ASP A 231 2.51 1.41 -3.36
CA ASP A 231 1.56 0.30 -3.16
C ASP A 231 1.93 -0.65 -2.01
N LEU A 232 3.06 -0.42 -1.32
CA LEU A 232 3.43 -1.16 -0.10
C LEU A 232 2.77 -0.60 1.17
N VAL A 233 2.12 0.56 1.09
CA VAL A 233 1.31 1.13 2.18
C VAL A 233 -0.12 1.25 1.72
N ASP A 234 -1.04 0.71 2.51
CA ASP A 234 -2.46 0.88 2.25
C ASP A 234 -2.87 2.33 2.53
N ILE A 235 -3.44 3.01 1.53
CA ILE A 235 -3.92 4.40 1.64
C ILE A 235 -4.97 4.56 2.76
N ASP A 236 -5.65 3.47 3.11
CA ASP A 236 -6.62 3.41 4.20
C ASP A 236 -5.99 3.66 5.59
N GLN A 237 -4.67 3.53 5.70
CA GLN A 237 -3.91 3.87 6.92
C GLN A 237 -3.71 5.39 7.08
N ILE A 238 -4.03 6.20 6.06
CA ILE A 238 -3.83 7.65 6.05
C ILE A 238 -5.13 8.33 6.48
N SER A 239 -5.10 8.97 7.66
CA SER A 239 -6.27 9.59 8.28
C SER A 239 -7.00 10.63 7.40
N ASP A 240 -6.21 11.41 6.65
CA ASP A 240 -6.58 12.57 5.83
C ASP A 240 -6.22 12.34 4.36
N SER A 241 -6.29 11.08 3.93
CA SER A 241 -6.05 10.63 2.55
C SER A 241 -6.75 11.50 1.50
N MET A 242 -8.01 11.87 1.70
CA MET A 242 -8.76 12.66 0.73
C MET A 242 -8.16 14.06 0.56
N GLN A 243 -7.87 14.75 1.66
CA GLN A 243 -7.28 16.10 1.64
C GLN A 243 -5.87 16.06 1.06
N PHE A 244 -5.11 15.00 1.34
CA PHE A 244 -3.82 14.75 0.72
C PHE A 244 -3.95 14.63 -0.80
N LEU A 245 -4.90 13.82 -1.30
CA LEU A 245 -5.11 13.66 -2.74
C LEU A 245 -5.65 14.93 -3.42
N LEU A 246 -6.52 15.70 -2.76
CA LEU A 246 -6.97 17.01 -3.24
C LEU A 246 -5.81 18.01 -3.34
N LYS A 247 -4.85 17.97 -2.39
CA LYS A 247 -3.63 18.77 -2.47
C LYS A 247 -2.71 18.34 -3.61
N VAL A 248 -2.62 17.04 -3.86
CA VAL A 248 -1.83 16.48 -4.97
C VAL A 248 -2.46 16.87 -6.30
N SER A 249 -3.79 16.80 -6.44
CA SER A 249 -4.52 17.18 -7.66
C SER A 249 -4.53 18.69 -7.89
N ASN A 250 -4.61 19.49 -6.82
CA ASN A 250 -4.62 20.94 -6.87
C ASN A 250 -3.55 21.54 -5.94
N PRO A 251 -2.40 21.98 -6.47
CA PRO A 251 -1.34 22.61 -5.67
C PRO A 251 -1.79 23.84 -4.87
N GLN A 252 -2.88 24.51 -5.25
CA GLN A 252 -3.45 25.66 -4.54
C GLN A 252 -4.39 25.27 -3.40
N TYR A 253 -4.78 24.00 -3.30
CA TYR A 253 -5.64 23.52 -2.20
C TYR A 253 -4.97 23.77 -0.85
N GLN A 254 -5.74 24.22 0.14
CA GLN A 254 -5.21 24.57 1.46
C GLN A 254 -5.12 23.32 2.33
N TYR A 255 -3.93 22.70 2.37
CA TYR A 255 -3.64 21.54 3.20
C TYR A 255 -2.16 21.52 3.55
N ASN A 256 -1.88 21.63 4.86
CA ASN A 256 -0.53 21.84 5.36
C ASN A 256 0.18 20.55 5.77
N ASN A 257 -0.53 19.43 5.85
CA ASN A 257 0.02 18.17 6.33
C ASN A 257 0.63 17.31 5.20
N ILE A 258 1.47 17.95 4.39
CA ILE A 258 2.14 17.37 3.23
C ILE A 258 3.58 17.88 3.13
N CYS A 259 4.49 17.01 2.71
CA CYS A 259 5.85 17.33 2.30
C CYS A 259 5.95 17.11 0.79
N SER A 260 6.43 18.11 0.05
CA SER A 260 6.59 18.05 -1.39
C SER A 260 8.02 18.39 -1.82
N SER A 261 8.59 17.63 -2.75
CA SER A 261 9.84 17.96 -3.44
C SER A 261 9.67 17.84 -4.96
N LYS A 262 10.55 18.51 -5.71
CA LYS A 262 10.53 18.52 -7.17
C LYS A 262 11.89 18.11 -7.73
N SER A 263 11.90 17.39 -8.85
CA SER A 263 13.12 17.01 -9.54
C SER A 263 13.79 18.22 -10.18
N THR A 264 15.12 18.20 -10.25
CA THR A 264 15.89 19.18 -11.01
C THR A 264 16.22 18.63 -12.39
N LEU A 265 15.93 19.38 -13.44
CA LEU A 265 16.34 19.06 -14.82
C LEU A 265 17.81 19.44 -14.98
N SER A 266 18.69 18.52 -14.64
CA SER A 266 20.13 18.69 -14.85
C SER A 266 20.61 17.67 -15.88
N ILE A 267 21.36 18.13 -16.89
CA ILE A 267 22.15 17.25 -17.76
C ILE A 267 23.25 16.61 -16.90
N GLN A 268 23.37 15.29 -16.94
CA GLN A 268 24.44 14.59 -16.21
C GLN A 268 25.58 14.28 -17.17
N GLN A 269 26.80 14.63 -16.77
CA GLN A 269 28.01 14.13 -17.42
C GLN A 269 28.38 12.79 -16.78
N LEU A 270 28.55 11.75 -17.61
CA LEU A 270 29.03 10.46 -17.14
C LEU A 270 30.52 10.56 -16.78
N GLU A 271 30.85 10.44 -15.49
CA GLU A 271 32.24 10.55 -14.99
C GLU A 271 33.17 9.43 -15.50
N SER A 272 32.61 8.28 -15.92
CA SER A 272 33.36 7.05 -16.19
C SER A 272 33.86 6.87 -17.63
N LEU A 273 33.52 7.76 -18.57
CA LEU A 273 33.76 7.54 -20.00
C LEU A 273 34.23 8.82 -20.71
N ASN A 274 35.35 8.73 -21.43
CA ASN A 274 35.94 9.83 -22.20
C ASN A 274 34.92 10.40 -23.21
N SER A 275 34.72 11.72 -23.18
CA SER A 275 33.75 12.48 -23.98
C SER A 275 33.85 12.29 -25.51
N LYS A 276 34.98 11.80 -26.03
CA LYS A 276 35.23 11.63 -27.47
C LYS A 276 34.57 10.40 -28.10
N VAL A 277 34.02 9.47 -27.32
CA VAL A 277 33.44 8.21 -27.84
C VAL A 277 31.96 8.35 -28.25
N TYR A 278 31.28 9.39 -27.76
CA TYR A 278 29.82 9.51 -27.83
C TYR A 278 29.26 10.15 -29.11
N ASP A 279 30.05 10.94 -29.83
CA ASP A 279 29.56 11.71 -30.99
C ASP A 279 29.41 10.89 -32.29
N SER A 280 29.73 9.58 -32.28
CA SER A 280 29.82 8.79 -33.53
C SER A 280 29.01 7.50 -33.58
N LYS A 281 28.20 7.16 -32.56
CA LYS A 281 27.36 5.93 -32.56
C LYS A 281 25.87 6.25 -32.42
N SER A 282 25.04 5.54 -33.17
CA SER A 282 23.59 5.53 -33.00
C SER A 282 23.24 4.93 -31.63
N TRP A 283 22.73 5.75 -30.72
CA TRP A 283 22.24 5.32 -29.42
C TRP A 283 20.95 4.51 -29.55
N ARG A 284 20.86 3.38 -28.84
CA ARG A 284 19.61 2.63 -28.70
C ARG A 284 18.84 3.16 -27.50
N GLU A 285 17.60 3.58 -27.71
CA GLU A 285 16.71 3.99 -26.64
C GLU A 285 16.55 2.89 -25.58
N VAL A 286 16.64 3.27 -24.31
CA VAL A 286 16.34 2.39 -23.17
C VAL A 286 14.97 2.78 -22.61
N ASN A 287 13.97 1.93 -22.84
CA ASN A 287 12.59 2.18 -22.45
C ASN A 287 12.02 1.14 -21.46
N ASN A 288 12.81 0.16 -21.03
CA ASN A 288 12.38 -0.82 -20.05
C ASN A 288 13.55 -1.28 -19.15
N VAL A 289 13.22 -1.89 -18.01
CA VAL A 289 14.21 -2.35 -17.03
C VAL A 289 15.13 -3.43 -17.59
N TYR A 290 14.63 -4.30 -18.48
CA TYR A 290 15.44 -5.36 -19.05
C TYR A 290 16.59 -4.79 -19.89
N ASP A 291 16.32 -3.78 -20.72
CA ASP A 291 17.36 -3.11 -21.49
C ASP A 291 18.43 -2.48 -20.58
N LEU A 292 18.02 -1.86 -19.47
CA LEU A 292 18.92 -1.21 -18.52
C LEU A 292 19.78 -2.18 -17.70
N PHE A 293 19.25 -3.37 -17.37
CA PHE A 293 19.91 -4.32 -16.45
C PHE A 293 20.32 -5.66 -17.06
N SER A 294 20.09 -5.91 -18.36
CA SER A 294 20.48 -7.18 -19.01
C SER A 294 21.99 -7.39 -19.07
N GLY A 295 22.42 -8.65 -19.16
CA GLY A 295 23.84 -9.00 -19.32
C GLY A 295 24.46 -8.57 -20.66
N TYR A 296 23.63 -8.36 -21.69
CA TYR A 296 24.04 -8.07 -23.07
C TYR A 296 24.01 -6.58 -23.44
N ARG A 297 23.94 -5.70 -22.44
CA ARG A 297 23.85 -4.25 -22.65
C ARG A 297 25.19 -3.61 -23.03
N ASP A 298 25.13 -2.54 -23.82
CA ASP A 298 26.30 -1.77 -24.29
C ASP A 298 27.05 -1.06 -23.15
N LEU A 299 28.23 -0.50 -23.46
CA LEU A 299 29.12 0.10 -22.46
C LEU A 299 28.47 1.32 -21.80
N GLU A 300 27.70 2.07 -22.56
CA GLU A 300 27.00 3.28 -22.20
C GLU A 300 25.84 2.97 -21.24
N THR A 301 25.00 1.97 -21.55
CA THR A 301 23.96 1.49 -20.62
C THR A 301 24.56 0.93 -19.34
N ARG A 302 25.73 0.28 -19.41
CA ARG A 302 26.48 -0.12 -18.20
C ARG A 302 26.92 1.07 -17.36
N ALA A 303 27.37 2.17 -17.97
CA ALA A 303 27.75 3.37 -17.23
C ALA A 303 26.55 4.05 -16.55
N ILE A 304 25.39 4.09 -17.20
CA ILE A 304 24.15 4.62 -16.60
C ILE A 304 23.75 3.79 -15.38
N GLU A 305 23.72 2.46 -15.51
CA GLU A 305 23.39 1.58 -14.39
C GLU A 305 24.38 1.72 -13.23
N GLN A 306 25.67 1.88 -13.51
CA GLN A 306 26.68 2.14 -12.49
C GLN A 306 26.46 3.48 -11.78
N GLU A 307 26.12 4.55 -12.50
CA GLU A 307 25.84 5.86 -11.91
C GLU A 307 24.56 5.86 -11.07
N ILE A 308 23.51 5.16 -11.52
CA ILE A 308 22.29 4.93 -10.73
C ILE A 308 22.63 4.17 -9.43
N SER A 309 23.39 3.08 -9.55
CA SER A 309 23.83 2.24 -8.42
C SER A 309 24.70 3.00 -7.42
N LYS A 310 25.66 3.79 -7.90
CA LYS A 310 26.51 4.67 -7.09
C LYS A 310 25.70 5.75 -6.38
N SER A 311 24.68 6.30 -7.04
CA SER A 311 23.75 7.26 -6.44
C SER A 311 22.93 6.61 -5.33
N ALA A 312 22.36 5.43 -5.57
CA ALA A 312 21.64 4.66 -4.56
C ALA A 312 22.50 4.38 -3.32
N TYR A 313 23.74 3.94 -3.51
CA TYR A 313 24.70 3.73 -2.42
C TYR A 313 24.96 5.00 -1.61
N LYS A 314 25.17 6.15 -2.29
CA LYS A 314 25.35 7.46 -1.61
C LYS A 314 24.15 7.82 -0.75
N ILE A 315 22.92 7.53 -1.20
CA ILE A 315 21.70 7.75 -0.43
C ILE A 315 21.66 6.85 0.81
N ILE A 316 21.91 5.55 0.67
CA ILE A 316 21.94 4.61 1.80
C ILE A 316 22.98 5.06 2.83
N HIS A 317 24.17 5.47 2.38
CA HIS A 317 25.20 6.02 3.26
C HIS A 317 24.78 7.32 3.95
N SER A 318 24.01 8.16 3.27
CA SER A 318 23.41 9.37 3.87
C SER A 318 22.42 9.01 4.98
N VAL A 319 21.55 8.02 4.75
CA VAL A 319 20.64 7.47 5.76
C VAL A 319 21.43 6.88 6.93
N GLU A 320 22.48 6.08 6.68
CA GLU A 320 23.37 5.54 7.72
C GLU A 320 23.94 6.67 8.60
N LYS A 321 24.46 7.74 7.98
CA LYS A 321 25.01 8.89 8.70
C LYS A 321 23.94 9.61 9.52
N ASN A 322 22.74 9.78 8.97
CA ASN A 322 21.63 10.40 9.69
C ASN A 322 21.27 9.57 10.93
N LEU A 323 21.02 8.26 10.77
CA LEU A 323 20.70 7.34 11.87
C LEU A 323 21.78 7.37 12.97
N LYS A 324 23.06 7.38 12.58
CA LYS A 324 24.22 7.50 13.51
C LYS A 324 24.27 8.82 14.28
N LYS A 325 23.71 9.89 13.73
CA LYS A 325 23.67 11.22 14.35
C LYS A 325 22.39 11.48 15.16
N SER A 326 21.29 10.84 14.79
CA SER A 326 20.00 10.93 15.46
C SER A 326 19.83 9.78 16.47
N ILE A 327 19.11 8.73 16.10
CA ILE A 327 18.65 7.63 16.96
C ILE A 327 19.82 6.87 17.60
N LEU A 328 20.90 6.65 16.86
CA LEU A 328 22.01 5.78 17.28
C LEU A 328 23.17 6.53 17.95
N LYS A 329 23.04 7.85 18.19
CA LYS A 329 24.11 8.70 18.75
C LYS A 329 24.72 8.10 20.02
N ASN A 330 23.88 7.52 20.86
CA ASN A 330 24.23 6.93 22.15
C ASN A 330 24.58 5.42 22.10
N HIS A 331 24.43 4.78 20.94
CA HIS A 331 24.56 3.33 20.77
C HIS A 331 25.77 2.91 19.93
N LYS A 332 26.65 3.86 19.56
CA LYS A 332 27.87 3.59 18.79
C LYS A 332 28.73 2.48 19.43
N THR A 333 28.94 2.52 20.75
CA THR A 333 29.72 1.47 21.43
C THR A 333 29.01 0.12 21.44
N CYS A 334 27.67 0.11 21.52
CA CYS A 334 26.87 -1.11 21.46
C CYS A 334 27.02 -1.78 20.08
N ILE A 335 27.02 -0.99 19.00
CA ILE A 335 27.26 -1.46 17.63
C ILE A 335 28.64 -2.14 17.54
N HIS A 336 29.70 -1.45 17.97
CA HIS A 336 31.06 -2.02 17.93
C HIS A 336 31.19 -3.33 18.72
N ARG A 337 30.53 -3.43 19.89
CA ARG A 337 30.55 -4.67 20.69
C ARG A 337 29.88 -5.83 19.97
N LEU A 338 28.74 -5.59 19.32
CA LEU A 338 28.04 -6.60 18.52
C LEU A 338 28.89 -7.05 17.32
N VAL A 339 29.39 -6.11 16.53
CA VAL A 339 30.19 -6.43 15.32
C VAL A 339 31.47 -7.19 15.67
N ARG A 340 32.13 -6.84 16.77
CA ARG A 340 33.36 -7.52 17.22
C ARG A 340 33.10 -8.83 17.98
N VAL A 341 31.84 -9.19 18.21
CA VAL A 341 31.46 -10.35 19.03
C VAL A 341 32.19 -10.29 20.39
N SER A 342 32.12 -9.13 21.05
CA SER A 342 32.88 -8.89 22.28
C SER A 342 32.26 -9.64 23.46
N LYS A 343 33.05 -10.51 24.12
CA LYS A 343 32.63 -11.24 25.34
C LYS A 343 33.82 -11.49 26.26
N GLU A 344 33.55 -11.77 27.52
CA GLU A 344 34.57 -12.28 28.46
C GLU A 344 34.83 -13.76 28.18
N ASP A 345 36.06 -14.21 28.40
CA ASP A 345 36.43 -15.60 28.13
C ASP A 345 35.64 -16.58 29.02
N ASN A 346 35.22 -17.71 28.44
CA ASN A 346 34.34 -18.71 29.06
C ASN A 346 32.98 -18.21 29.59
N LYS A 347 32.51 -17.01 29.17
CA LYS A 347 31.16 -16.52 29.49
C LYS A 347 30.23 -16.53 28.30
N SER A 348 28.93 -16.54 28.60
CA SER A 348 27.87 -16.36 27.60
C SER A 348 27.98 -14.99 26.94
N LEU A 349 27.41 -14.86 25.73
CA LEU A 349 27.34 -13.60 25.02
C LEU A 349 26.59 -12.55 25.85
N PRO A 350 27.08 -11.30 25.88
CA PRO A 350 26.45 -10.24 26.66
C PRO A 350 25.10 -9.83 26.04
N PRO A 351 24.21 -9.18 26.80
CA PRO A 351 22.91 -8.77 26.29
C PRO A 351 23.04 -7.84 25.08
N LEU A 352 22.19 -8.06 24.08
CA LEU A 352 22.20 -7.28 22.85
C LEU A 352 21.37 -6.01 23.01
N CYS A 353 21.93 -4.88 22.60
CA CYS A 353 21.22 -3.62 22.54
C CYS A 353 20.26 -3.63 21.33
N PRO A 354 18.94 -3.38 21.51
CA PRO A 354 17.96 -3.36 20.42
C PRO A 354 18.35 -2.45 19.26
N TYR A 355 18.84 -1.24 19.57
CA TYR A 355 19.31 -0.26 18.57
C TYR A 355 20.53 -0.75 17.79
N ALA A 356 21.49 -1.40 18.47
CA ALA A 356 22.69 -1.91 17.82
C ALA A 356 22.36 -3.10 16.93
N PHE A 357 21.49 -3.99 17.42
CA PHE A 357 20.92 -5.09 16.64
C PHE A 357 20.26 -4.53 15.37
N ALA A 358 19.29 -3.62 15.53
CA ALA A 358 18.55 -3.05 14.43
C ALA A 358 19.45 -2.44 13.36
N PHE A 359 20.44 -1.64 13.76
CA PHE A 359 21.36 -1.01 12.83
C PHE A 359 22.28 -2.00 12.10
N VAL A 360 22.86 -2.97 12.82
CA VAL A 360 23.81 -3.93 12.22
C VAL A 360 23.09 -4.79 11.19
N PHE A 361 21.92 -5.32 11.53
CA PHE A 361 21.18 -6.17 10.61
C PHE A 361 20.51 -5.38 9.48
N TRP A 362 20.06 -4.14 9.73
CA TRP A 362 19.68 -3.20 8.68
C TRP A 362 20.81 -3.00 7.68
N LYS A 363 22.02 -2.73 8.15
CA LYS A 363 23.20 -2.53 7.28
C LYS A 363 23.55 -3.80 6.49
N MET A 364 23.40 -4.98 7.10
CA MET A 364 23.54 -6.25 6.37
C MET A 364 22.53 -6.37 5.24
N SER A 365 21.26 -6.07 5.51
CA SER A 365 20.17 -6.16 4.53
C SER A 365 20.36 -5.17 3.38
N MET A 366 20.68 -3.90 3.68
CA MET A 366 20.85 -2.84 2.67
C MET A 366 22.02 -3.10 1.71
N HIS A 367 23.06 -3.80 2.16
CA HIS A 367 24.29 -4.03 1.39
C HIS A 367 24.57 -5.51 1.10
N LYS A 368 23.60 -6.40 1.36
CA LYS A 368 23.72 -7.86 1.22
C LYS A 368 25.00 -8.43 1.84
N ILE A 369 25.38 -7.92 3.02
CA ILE A 369 26.58 -8.37 3.74
C ILE A 369 26.25 -9.72 4.37
N PRO A 370 27.01 -10.80 4.07
CA PRO A 370 26.66 -12.14 4.53
C PRO A 370 26.62 -12.31 6.04
N ASN A 371 27.47 -11.57 6.77
CA ASN A 371 27.66 -11.73 8.20
C ASN A 371 27.65 -10.39 8.93
N TYR A 372 27.03 -10.37 10.11
CA TYR A 372 26.87 -9.16 10.93
C TYR A 372 28.19 -8.58 11.44
N TYR A 373 29.22 -9.42 11.58
CA TYR A 373 30.56 -8.98 12.00
C TYR A 373 31.36 -8.31 10.87
N ASN A 374 30.91 -8.40 9.62
CA ASN A 374 31.57 -7.76 8.48
C ASN A 374 31.02 -6.36 8.14
N VAL A 375 30.06 -5.83 8.91
CA VAL A 375 29.38 -4.56 8.56
C VAL A 375 30.26 -3.31 8.66
N ASP A 376 31.35 -3.37 9.43
CA ASP A 376 32.34 -2.29 9.56
C ASP A 376 33.47 -2.41 8.51
N HIS A 377 33.75 -3.62 8.03
CA HIS A 377 34.76 -3.91 7.01
C HIS A 377 34.18 -4.78 5.89
N PRO A 378 33.20 -4.25 5.15
CA PRO A 378 32.61 -4.97 4.04
C PRO A 378 33.69 -5.22 2.97
N THR A 379 33.84 -6.47 2.54
CA THR A 379 34.76 -6.86 1.45
C THR A 379 34.46 -6.08 0.17
N HIS A 380 35.44 -5.94 -0.74
CA HIS A 380 35.38 -5.21 -2.03
C HIS A 380 34.11 -5.36 -2.89
N ARG A 381 33.27 -6.39 -2.69
CA ARG A 381 31.98 -6.56 -3.39
C ARG A 381 30.96 -5.43 -3.17
N MET A 382 31.19 -4.57 -2.19
CA MET A 382 30.28 -3.46 -1.86
C MET A 382 30.22 -2.33 -2.89
N GLU A 383 31.27 -2.16 -3.71
CA GLU A 383 31.37 -1.04 -4.66
C GLU A 383 30.40 -1.17 -5.85
N ARG A 384 29.65 -2.27 -5.94
CA ARG A 384 28.69 -2.55 -7.02
C ARG A 384 27.35 -3.01 -6.45
N LEU A 385 26.69 -2.17 -5.65
CA LEU A 385 25.30 -2.42 -5.26
C LEU A 385 24.42 -2.37 -6.52
N ASN A 386 23.91 -3.52 -6.96
CA ASN A 386 22.85 -3.53 -7.96
C ASN A 386 21.60 -2.94 -7.30
N VAL A 387 21.07 -1.83 -7.84
CA VAL A 387 19.89 -1.15 -7.27
C VAL A 387 18.66 -2.06 -7.22
N LEU A 388 18.61 -3.10 -8.06
CA LEU A 388 17.55 -4.09 -8.06
C LEU A 388 17.71 -5.10 -6.93
N GLU A 389 18.92 -5.38 -6.46
CA GLU A 389 19.19 -6.30 -5.35
C GLU A 389 19.12 -5.58 -3.98
N PHE A 390 18.40 -4.45 -3.92
CA PHE A 390 18.29 -3.62 -2.74
C PHE A 390 17.24 -4.19 -1.75
N GLY A 391 17.59 -4.25 -0.46
CA GLY A 391 16.61 -4.51 0.61
C GLY A 391 16.05 -5.94 0.59
N SER A 392 14.72 -6.05 0.55
CA SER A 392 13.93 -7.29 0.46
C SER A 392 13.50 -7.61 -0.98
N ASP A 393 13.01 -8.83 -1.21
CA ASP A 393 12.53 -9.24 -2.54
C ASP A 393 11.28 -8.43 -2.95
N GLU A 394 10.44 -8.02 -1.99
CA GLU A 394 9.33 -7.11 -2.25
C GLU A 394 9.78 -5.73 -2.73
N ASP A 395 10.89 -5.21 -2.18
CA ASP A 395 11.46 -3.94 -2.60
C ASP A 395 12.03 -4.03 -4.02
N GLU A 396 12.69 -5.14 -4.36
CA GLU A 396 13.16 -5.39 -5.71
C GLU A 396 11.99 -5.34 -6.71
N ILE A 397 10.90 -6.06 -6.43
CA ILE A 397 9.70 -6.07 -7.27
C ILE A 397 9.14 -4.65 -7.40
N PHE A 398 9.07 -3.91 -6.29
CA PHE A 398 8.59 -2.53 -6.28
C PHE A 398 9.47 -1.58 -7.10
N ILE A 399 10.80 -1.64 -6.92
CA ILE A 399 11.79 -0.83 -7.66
C ILE A 399 11.73 -1.14 -9.15
N ARG A 400 11.59 -2.42 -9.53
CA ARG A 400 11.41 -2.81 -10.94
C ARG A 400 10.15 -2.21 -11.55
N LYS A 401 9.02 -2.22 -10.83
CA LYS A 401 7.76 -1.61 -11.30
C LYS A 401 7.94 -0.11 -11.55
N ILE A 402 8.45 0.65 -10.58
CA ILE A 402 8.61 2.10 -10.73
C ILE A 402 9.62 2.46 -11.84
N LEU A 403 10.68 1.66 -12.00
CA LEU A 403 11.62 1.86 -13.10
C LEU A 403 10.99 1.61 -14.47
N ASN A 404 10.21 0.53 -14.63
CA ASN A 404 9.49 0.28 -15.87
C ASN A 404 8.55 1.45 -16.20
N VAL A 405 7.89 2.01 -15.20
CA VAL A 405 7.01 3.18 -15.36
C VAL A 405 7.79 4.39 -15.84
N LEU A 406 8.89 4.71 -15.16
CA LEU A 406 9.74 5.84 -15.50
C LEU A 406 10.33 5.69 -16.91
N LEU A 407 10.81 4.50 -17.27
CA LEU A 407 11.45 4.23 -18.55
C LEU A 407 10.43 4.17 -19.70
N ASN A 408 9.24 3.62 -19.49
CA ASN A 408 8.19 3.61 -20.49
C ASN A 408 7.68 5.03 -20.78
N ARG A 409 7.61 5.88 -19.76
CA ARG A 409 7.08 7.25 -19.88
C ARG A 409 8.13 8.25 -20.33
N TYR A 410 9.36 8.09 -19.86
CA TYR A 410 10.51 8.96 -20.15
C TYR A 410 11.73 8.11 -20.50
N PRO A 411 11.74 7.52 -21.71
CA PRO A 411 12.86 6.70 -22.16
C PRO A 411 14.18 7.45 -22.12
N ILE A 412 15.27 6.71 -21.91
CA ILE A 412 16.60 7.28 -22.03
C ILE A 412 16.95 7.31 -23.52
N THR A 413 16.73 8.47 -24.13
CA THR A 413 17.06 8.75 -25.55
C THR A 413 18.49 9.25 -25.75
N HIS A 414 19.18 9.59 -24.66
CA HIS A 414 20.59 10.00 -24.67
C HIS A 414 21.26 9.62 -23.35
N PRO A 415 22.53 9.15 -23.35
CA PRO A 415 23.21 8.68 -22.14
C PRO A 415 23.39 9.71 -21.03
N ASN A 416 23.17 11.00 -21.32
CA ASN A 416 23.26 12.11 -20.35
C ASN A 416 21.88 12.55 -19.80
N ARG A 417 20.79 11.94 -20.27
CA ARG A 417 19.40 12.32 -19.96
C ARG A 417 18.69 11.23 -19.16
N PHE A 418 19.13 11.04 -17.91
CA PHE A 418 18.53 10.07 -16.97
C PHE A 418 18.41 10.62 -15.54
N SER A 419 18.48 11.95 -15.37
CA SER A 419 18.47 12.60 -14.06
C SER A 419 17.16 12.42 -13.29
N HIS A 420 16.04 12.35 -14.01
CA HIS A 420 14.71 12.04 -13.48
C HIS A 420 14.66 10.67 -12.83
N ILE A 421 15.25 9.65 -13.46
CA ILE A 421 15.32 8.28 -12.92
C ILE A 421 16.14 8.28 -11.64
N LYS A 422 17.34 8.88 -11.68
CA LYS A 422 18.22 8.97 -10.51
C LYS A 422 17.55 9.68 -9.34
N TRP A 423 16.91 10.82 -9.60
CA TRP A 423 16.22 11.60 -8.58
C TRP A 423 15.05 10.82 -7.95
N SER A 424 14.25 10.17 -8.79
CA SER A 424 13.09 9.36 -8.37
C SER A 424 13.52 8.18 -7.50
N LEU A 425 14.48 7.40 -7.99
CA LEU A 425 15.01 6.25 -7.25
C LEU A 425 15.64 6.65 -5.93
N ASN A 426 16.38 7.76 -5.87
CA ASN A 426 16.98 8.23 -4.63
C ASN A 426 15.92 8.50 -3.54
N HIS A 427 14.77 9.09 -3.89
CA HIS A 427 13.68 9.33 -2.94
C HIS A 427 13.04 8.03 -2.46
N VAL A 428 12.79 7.11 -3.39
CA VAL A 428 12.25 5.77 -3.10
C VAL A 428 13.20 5.00 -2.16
N ILE A 429 14.47 4.91 -2.51
CA ILE A 429 15.49 4.17 -1.75
C ILE A 429 15.67 4.76 -0.36
N ALA A 430 15.69 6.09 -0.23
CA ALA A 430 15.73 6.73 1.08
C ALA A 430 14.56 6.30 1.96
N ARG A 431 13.34 6.27 1.39
CA ARG A 431 12.12 5.88 2.11
C ARG A 431 12.16 4.42 2.53
N LEU A 432 12.49 3.52 1.61
CA LEU A 432 12.61 2.09 1.90
C LEU A 432 13.70 1.84 2.95
N ALA A 433 14.86 2.50 2.85
CA ALA A 433 15.94 2.34 3.81
C ALA A 433 15.52 2.74 5.25
N TYR A 434 14.78 3.85 5.42
CA TYR A 434 14.22 4.22 6.73
C TYR A 434 13.15 3.23 7.20
N GLY A 435 12.25 2.81 6.31
CA GLY A 435 11.23 1.80 6.60
C GLY A 435 11.83 0.47 7.08
N HIS A 436 12.91 0.03 6.44
CA HIS A 436 13.68 -1.15 6.85
C HIS A 436 14.28 -0.99 8.24
N PHE A 437 14.87 0.17 8.55
CA PHE A 437 15.42 0.42 9.88
C PHE A 437 14.32 0.35 10.96
N LYS A 438 13.13 0.92 10.71
CA LYS A 438 11.97 0.79 11.61
C LYS A 438 11.59 -0.68 11.84
N ASN A 439 11.56 -1.49 10.78
CA ASN A 439 11.22 -2.90 10.88
C ASN A 439 12.27 -3.72 11.65
N TRP A 440 13.56 -3.44 11.42
CA TRP A 440 14.64 -4.04 12.20
C TRP A 440 14.60 -3.62 13.67
N LEU A 441 14.17 -2.40 13.95
CA LEU A 441 13.96 -1.92 15.32
C LEU A 441 12.81 -2.67 16.01
N ARG A 442 11.66 -2.85 15.33
CA ARG A 442 10.55 -3.68 15.83
C ARG A 442 11.00 -5.13 16.07
N THR A 443 11.71 -5.72 15.11
CA THR A 443 12.24 -7.09 15.19
C THR A 443 13.22 -7.25 16.35
N SER A 444 14.02 -6.23 16.65
CA SER A 444 15.01 -6.28 17.72
C SER A 444 14.40 -6.52 19.11
N VAL A 445 13.15 -6.09 19.35
CA VAL A 445 12.43 -6.29 20.62
C VAL A 445 12.31 -7.78 20.95
N GLU A 446 12.04 -8.61 19.94
CA GLU A 446 11.89 -10.05 20.13
C GLU A 446 13.23 -10.79 20.08
N TYR A 447 14.09 -10.44 19.12
CA TYR A 447 15.27 -11.25 18.77
C TYR A 447 16.52 -10.88 19.55
N ALA A 448 16.69 -9.62 19.96
CA ALA A 448 17.88 -9.19 20.70
C ALA A 448 17.98 -9.88 22.08
N PRO A 449 16.89 -9.99 22.88
CA PRO A 449 16.94 -10.73 24.16
C PRO A 449 17.21 -12.23 23.98
N LYS A 450 16.69 -12.82 22.89
CA LYS A 450 16.89 -14.24 22.55
C LYS A 450 18.28 -14.53 21.97
N GLN A 451 19.05 -13.49 21.60
CA GLN A 451 20.33 -13.59 20.91
C GLN A 451 20.28 -14.48 19.66
N LYS A 452 19.16 -14.41 18.92
CA LYS A 452 18.93 -15.19 17.71
C LYS A 452 18.87 -14.28 16.49
N ASN A 453 19.29 -14.82 15.35
CA ASN A 453 19.11 -14.16 14.07
C ASN A 453 17.73 -14.51 13.51
N PRO A 454 16.90 -13.53 13.12
CA PRO A 454 15.67 -13.80 12.41
C PRO A 454 16.01 -14.43 11.06
N ARG A 455 15.26 -15.48 10.68
CA ARG A 455 15.41 -16.14 9.37
C ARG A 455 14.66 -15.39 8.28
N ASN A 456 13.42 -14.97 8.58
CA ASN A 456 12.57 -14.20 7.69
C ASN A 456 12.04 -12.99 8.47
N ILE A 457 12.01 -11.83 7.83
CA ILE A 457 11.40 -10.61 8.37
C ILE A 457 10.27 -10.21 7.45
N ASP A 458 9.10 -10.04 8.05
CA ASP A 458 7.95 -9.46 7.41
C ASP A 458 8.09 -7.93 7.49
N PHE A 459 8.53 -7.31 6.41
CA PHE A 459 8.72 -5.86 6.34
C PHE A 459 7.37 -5.16 6.23
N LYS A 460 6.97 -4.46 7.29
CA LYS A 460 5.73 -3.71 7.36
C LYS A 460 5.97 -2.22 7.23
N TYR A 461 5.38 -1.64 6.21
CA TYR A 461 5.35 -0.20 6.00
C TYR A 461 4.09 0.41 6.64
N ASP A 462 4.22 1.62 7.17
CA ASP A 462 3.13 2.34 7.82
C ASP A 462 2.76 3.63 7.08
N SER A 463 1.72 4.33 7.53
CA SER A 463 1.23 5.56 6.91
C SER A 463 2.29 6.65 6.75
N ASN A 464 3.34 6.66 7.58
CA ASN A 464 4.42 7.62 7.42
C ASN A 464 5.36 7.26 6.28
N ASP A 465 5.36 6.02 5.77
CA ASP A 465 6.17 5.61 4.63
C ASP A 465 5.48 5.91 3.29
N PHE A 466 4.18 6.20 3.30
CA PHE A 466 3.42 6.49 2.10
C PHE A 466 3.96 7.70 1.34
N PHE A 467 3.90 7.63 0.02
CA PHE A 467 4.17 8.73 -0.88
C PHE A 467 3.44 8.53 -2.20
N VAL A 468 3.32 9.62 -2.95
CA VAL A 468 2.92 9.61 -4.34
C VAL A 468 3.92 10.40 -5.18
N MET A 469 4.06 10.01 -6.44
CA MET A 469 4.86 10.73 -7.43
C MET A 469 3.96 11.24 -8.53
N VAL A 470 4.04 12.53 -8.85
CA VAL A 470 3.31 13.13 -9.96
C VAL A 470 4.26 13.29 -11.13
N PHE A 471 3.92 12.65 -12.24
CA PHE A 471 4.67 12.72 -13.48
C PHE A 471 4.10 13.83 -14.37
N PRO A 472 4.93 14.76 -14.86
CA PRO A 472 4.43 15.79 -15.76
C PRO A 472 4.06 15.23 -17.14
N GLU A 473 3.35 16.01 -17.95
CA GLU A 473 3.17 15.67 -19.36
C GLU A 473 4.36 16.08 -20.20
N ASN A 474 4.88 17.28 -19.95
CA ASN A 474 6.08 17.75 -20.58
C ASN A 474 7.30 17.13 -19.86
N GLU A 475 8.17 16.47 -20.61
CA GLU A 475 9.39 15.87 -20.06
C GLU A 475 10.35 16.92 -19.45
N ASN A 476 10.18 18.19 -19.84
CA ASN A 476 10.93 19.32 -19.31
C ASN A 476 10.28 19.96 -18.08
N ASP A 477 9.20 19.40 -17.54
CA ASP A 477 8.67 19.80 -16.24
C ASP A 477 9.25 18.88 -15.15
N PRO A 478 9.31 19.33 -13.89
CA PRO A 478 9.84 18.51 -12.82
C PRO A 478 8.83 17.42 -12.39
N ILE A 479 9.33 16.21 -12.16
CA ILE A 479 8.62 15.18 -11.40
C ILE A 479 8.45 15.69 -9.96
N GLU A 480 7.26 15.49 -9.41
CA GLU A 480 6.97 15.87 -8.03
C GLU A 480 6.88 14.62 -7.14
N PHE A 481 7.33 14.75 -5.91
CA PHE A 481 7.23 13.71 -4.88
C PHE A 481 6.50 14.29 -3.68
N HIS A 482 5.41 13.65 -3.28
CA HIS A 482 4.54 14.11 -2.21
C HIS A 482 4.39 13.02 -1.15
N SER A 483 4.50 13.39 0.12
CA SER A 483 4.32 12.48 1.25
C SER A 483 3.54 13.15 2.38
N PRO A 484 2.76 12.41 3.18
CA PRO A 484 2.19 12.97 4.40
C PRO A 484 3.32 13.49 5.30
N LYS A 485 3.12 14.64 5.95
CA LYS A 485 4.02 15.04 7.04
C LYS A 485 3.96 13.96 8.11
N GLU A 486 5.11 13.58 8.64
CA GLU A 486 5.20 12.58 9.72
C GLU A 486 4.34 13.04 10.90
N LYS A 487 3.20 12.37 11.09
CA LYS A 487 2.28 12.67 12.20
C LYS A 487 2.61 11.88 13.46
N VAL A 488 3.33 10.75 13.32
CA VAL A 488 3.44 9.75 14.37
C VAL A 488 4.71 9.91 15.19
N ASP A 489 4.49 9.70 16.48
CA ASP A 489 5.38 9.60 17.59
C ASP A 489 6.67 8.78 17.32
N THR A 490 7.75 9.45 16.88
CA THR A 490 9.08 8.83 16.87
C THR A 490 9.58 8.52 18.30
N ASN A 491 8.82 8.85 19.36
CA ASN A 491 9.19 8.49 20.73
C ASN A 491 9.26 6.98 20.92
N TRP A 492 8.45 6.16 20.23
CA TRP A 492 8.56 4.70 20.38
C TRP A 492 9.92 4.18 19.88
N MET A 493 10.48 4.82 18.85
CA MET A 493 11.80 4.46 18.35
C MET A 493 12.88 4.75 19.38
N ASN A 494 12.67 5.73 20.26
CA ASN A 494 13.59 6.12 21.33
C ASN A 494 13.21 5.52 22.70
N SER A 495 12.11 4.78 22.80
CA SER A 495 11.61 4.23 24.07
C SER A 495 12.13 2.83 24.39
N LEU A 496 12.81 2.17 23.44
CA LEU A 496 13.37 0.84 23.69
C LEU A 496 14.48 0.90 24.74
N GLU A 497 14.46 -0.06 25.66
CA GLU A 497 15.47 -0.13 26.72
C GLU A 497 16.80 -0.65 26.19
N CYS A 498 17.87 0.10 26.49
CA CYS A 498 19.22 -0.36 26.23
C CYS A 498 19.78 -1.03 27.50
N PRO A 499 20.27 -2.29 27.42
CA PRO A 499 20.86 -2.98 28.59
C PRO A 499 22.10 -2.25 29.13
N TYR A 500 22.71 -1.38 28.33
CA TYR A 500 23.82 -0.52 28.71
C TYR A 500 23.33 0.92 28.95
N HIS A 501 22.53 1.13 30.00
CA HIS A 501 21.89 2.40 30.30
C HIS A 501 22.87 3.51 30.71
N SER A 502 24.08 3.17 31.19
CA SER A 502 25.12 4.15 31.56
C SER A 502 26.35 4.08 30.65
N VAL A 503 27.09 5.20 30.56
CA VAL A 503 28.37 5.27 29.84
C VAL A 503 29.35 4.21 30.36
N LYS A 504 29.38 3.96 31.68
CA LYS A 504 30.23 2.94 32.30
C LYS A 504 29.90 1.54 31.81
N LEU A 505 28.62 1.19 31.70
CA LEU A 505 28.17 -0.12 31.21
C LEU A 505 28.40 -0.30 29.70
N ARG A 506 28.41 0.80 28.94
CA ARG A 506 28.71 0.78 27.50
C ARG A 506 30.19 0.52 27.22
N ARG A 507 31.09 1.01 28.08
CA ARG A 507 32.54 0.85 27.91
C ARG A 507 32.93 -0.64 27.93
N LYS A 508 33.77 -1.03 26.98
CA LYS A 508 34.38 -2.34 26.94
C LYS A 508 35.18 -2.57 28.22
N LYS A 509 34.99 -3.71 28.89
CA LYS A 509 35.81 -4.08 30.06
C LYS A 509 37.19 -4.54 29.60
N LYS A 510 38.20 -4.42 30.48
CA LYS A 510 39.56 -4.95 30.21
C LYS A 510 39.57 -6.46 29.98
N SER A 511 38.64 -7.19 30.61
CA SER A 511 38.47 -8.65 30.49
C SER A 511 37.71 -9.11 29.24
N GLU A 512 37.14 -8.19 28.45
CA GLU A 512 36.43 -8.57 27.24
C GLU A 512 37.40 -8.72 26.07
N GLU A 513 37.31 -9.84 25.36
CA GLU A 513 38.05 -10.12 24.13
C GLU A 513 37.14 -10.03 22.91
N SER A 514 37.75 -9.84 21.74
CA SER A 514 37.04 -9.76 20.47
C SER A 514 37.08 -11.12 19.79
N TYR A 515 35.92 -11.73 19.57
CA TYR A 515 35.78 -13.03 18.91
C TYR A 515 35.41 -12.89 17.42
N HIS A 516 35.73 -11.74 16.82
CA HIS A 516 35.62 -11.55 15.38
C HIS A 516 36.45 -12.63 14.64
N PRO A 517 35.87 -13.39 13.69
CA PRO A 517 36.53 -14.56 13.08
C PRO A 517 37.93 -14.27 12.51
N MET A 518 38.09 -13.13 11.82
CA MET A 518 39.39 -12.72 11.28
C MET A 518 40.44 -12.44 12.37
N LEU A 519 40.04 -11.84 13.50
CA LEU A 519 40.98 -11.57 14.61
C LEU A 519 41.39 -12.86 15.32
N ILE A 520 40.46 -13.81 15.47
CA ILE A 520 40.77 -15.15 15.97
C ILE A 520 41.77 -15.83 15.03
N ALA A 521 41.52 -15.80 13.71
CA ALA A 521 42.42 -16.41 12.73
C ALA A 521 43.83 -15.80 12.79
N ILE A 522 43.95 -14.46 12.84
CA ILE A 522 45.25 -13.76 12.96
C ILE A 522 45.96 -14.13 14.27
N ASN A 523 45.24 -14.20 15.39
CA ASN A 523 45.83 -14.54 16.68
C ASN A 523 46.29 -16.00 16.73
N ASN A 524 45.58 -16.90 16.04
CA ASN A 524 45.97 -18.31 15.91
C ASN A 524 47.18 -18.50 14.99
N LEU A 525 47.42 -17.61 14.03
CA LEU A 525 48.63 -17.63 13.17
C LEU A 525 49.88 -17.10 13.87
N LYS A 526 49.72 -16.38 14.99
CA LYS A 526 50.82 -15.83 15.80
C LYS A 526 51.20 -16.70 17.00
N LYS A 527 50.41 -17.74 17.27
CA LYS A 527 50.71 -18.82 18.22
C LYS A 527 51.31 -19.97 17.45
#